data_AF-A0A8C4QC70-F1
#
_entry.id   AF-A0A8C4QC70-F1
#
_cell.length_a   1.000
_cell.length_b   1.000
_cell.length_c   1.000
_cell.angle_alpha   90.00
_cell.angle_beta   90.00
_cell.angle_gamma   90.00
#
_symmetry.space_group_name_H-M   'P 1'
#
loop_
_entity.id
_entity.type
_entity.pdbx_description
1 polymer ?
#
loop_
_entity_poly.entity_id
_entity_poly.type
_entity_poly.pdbx_seq_one_letter_code
_entity_poly.pdbx_strand_id
1 'polypeptide(L)'
;GEAGRRVQRDCERGRTALQAVFYKPRAKENKTEHKLRSLPDGVFNKLTELTELYLDNNKLQSIPSGVFDKLTQLTRLDLDRNQLKSLPMGIFDKLTKLSHLELNKLQSIPSGVFDKLTQLTRLDLDQNQLKSLPMGIFDKLTKLSHLELYSNQLKSVSNSISFHSEHISYRECLFAFQEMLEHFCGHLLPFSHKSMSEVAQ
;
A
#
# COMPACT_ATOMS: atom_id res chain seq x y z
N GLY A 1 -13.95 20.50 -6.12
CA GLY A 1 -13.41 21.14 -7.33
C GLY A 1 -13.88 20.41 -8.59
N GLU A 2 -13.61 20.95 -9.78
CA GLU A 2 -14.07 20.36 -11.06
C GLU A 2 -13.62 18.91 -11.27
N ALA A 3 -12.42 18.54 -10.79
CA ALA A 3 -11.92 17.17 -10.81
C ALA A 3 -12.83 16.20 -10.04
N GLY A 4 -13.29 16.56 -8.82
CA GLY A 4 -14.21 15.73 -8.04
C GLY A 4 -15.58 15.56 -8.71
N ARG A 5 -16.10 16.62 -9.35
CA ARG A 5 -17.34 16.56 -10.15
C ARG A 5 -17.19 15.69 -11.40
N ARG A 6 -15.98 15.55 -11.93
CA ARG A 6 -15.69 14.69 -13.09
C ARG A 6 -15.56 13.23 -12.69
N VAL A 7 -14.88 12.94 -11.58
CA VAL A 7 -14.88 11.61 -10.95
C VAL A 7 -16.31 11.15 -10.71
N GLN A 8 -17.15 11.98 -10.08
CA GLN A 8 -18.55 11.63 -9.83
C GLN A 8 -19.33 11.31 -11.12
N ARG A 9 -19.12 12.07 -12.20
CA ARG A 9 -19.75 11.78 -13.52
C ARG A 9 -19.21 10.52 -14.19
N ASP A 10 -17.93 10.22 -14.06
CA ASP A 10 -17.36 8.98 -14.59
C ASP A 10 -17.77 7.77 -13.74
N CYS A 11 -17.99 7.97 -12.43
CA CYS A 11 -18.59 6.97 -11.53
C CYS A 11 -20.04 6.67 -11.93
N GLU A 12 -20.84 7.70 -12.25
CA GLU A 12 -22.22 7.54 -12.74
C GLU A 12 -22.31 6.76 -14.06
N ARG A 13 -21.21 6.65 -14.81
CA ARG A 13 -21.13 5.92 -16.09
C ARG A 13 -20.73 4.45 -15.96
N GLY A 14 -20.53 3.94 -14.73
CA GLY A 14 -20.49 2.49 -14.45
C GLY A 14 -19.34 1.71 -15.09
N ARG A 15 -18.16 2.33 -15.25
CA ARG A 15 -17.00 1.60 -15.82
C ARG A 15 -16.45 0.60 -14.79
N THR A 16 -16.20 -0.63 -15.25
CA THR A 16 -15.65 -1.75 -14.46
C THR A 16 -14.21 -1.52 -14.00
N ALA A 17 -13.47 -0.66 -14.69
CA ALA A 17 -12.21 -0.08 -14.24
C ALA A 17 -12.32 1.44 -14.25
N LEU A 18 -12.10 2.07 -13.10
CA LEU A 18 -11.98 3.52 -12.99
C LEU A 18 -10.52 3.87 -12.81
N GLN A 19 -9.86 4.19 -13.91
CA GLN A 19 -8.70 5.06 -13.86
C GLN A 19 -9.21 6.48 -13.57
N ALA A 20 -9.05 6.97 -12.34
CA ALA A 20 -9.18 8.41 -12.07
C ALA A 20 -7.93 9.17 -12.56
N VAL A 21 -7.33 8.72 -13.67
CA VAL A 21 -6.16 9.30 -14.31
C VAL A 21 -6.66 10.40 -15.25
N PHE A 22 -6.79 11.62 -14.75
CA PHE A 22 -6.91 12.78 -15.65
C PHE A 22 -5.52 13.31 -15.94
N TYR A 23 -4.93 12.94 -17.09
CA TYR A 23 -4.38 13.89 -18.07
C TYR A 23 -3.83 13.19 -19.35
N LYS A 24 -4.54 13.36 -20.47
CA LYS A 24 -3.93 13.75 -21.76
C LYS A 24 -4.70 14.98 -22.22
N PRO A 25 -4.09 16.18 -22.27
CA PRO A 25 -4.81 17.36 -22.71
C PRO A 25 -5.06 17.25 -24.21
N ARG A 26 -6.28 17.56 -24.66
CA ARG A 26 -6.46 18.03 -26.03
C ARG A 26 -5.65 19.32 -26.14
N ALA A 27 -4.91 19.48 -27.24
CA ALA A 27 -3.85 20.48 -27.44
C ALA A 27 -4.25 21.97 -27.31
N LYS A 28 -5.42 22.31 -26.77
CA LYS A 28 -5.94 23.68 -26.70
C LYS A 28 -6.55 24.09 -25.35
N GLU A 29 -6.58 23.23 -24.33
CA GLU A 29 -7.05 23.64 -22.99
C GLU A 29 -5.88 23.95 -22.05
N ASN A 30 -5.96 25.12 -21.42
CA ASN A 30 -4.95 25.67 -20.53
C ASN A 30 -4.49 24.69 -19.44
N LYS A 31 -3.19 24.74 -19.17
CA LYS A 31 -2.38 23.85 -18.33
C LYS A 31 -2.63 24.03 -16.82
N THR A 32 -3.86 23.82 -16.34
CA THR A 32 -4.14 23.80 -14.90
C THR A 32 -4.02 22.36 -14.36
N GLU A 33 -3.08 22.13 -13.45
CA GLU A 33 -2.92 20.85 -12.72
C GLU A 33 -4.20 20.54 -11.93
N HIS A 34 -5.01 19.59 -12.39
CA HIS A 34 -6.24 19.16 -11.71
C HIS A 34 -6.01 17.94 -10.80
N LYS A 35 -4.95 17.93 -10.00
CA LYS A 35 -4.74 16.85 -9.01
C LYS A 35 -5.80 16.95 -7.90
N LEU A 36 -6.43 15.81 -7.55
CA LEU A 36 -7.44 15.75 -6.49
C LEU A 36 -6.80 16.04 -5.13
N ARG A 37 -7.46 16.87 -4.32
CA ARG A 37 -7.02 17.16 -2.93
C ARG A 37 -7.85 16.43 -1.87
N SER A 38 -9.07 16.08 -2.22
CA SER A 38 -10.01 15.33 -1.37
C SER A 38 -10.98 14.52 -2.23
N LEU A 39 -11.58 13.50 -1.60
CA LEU A 39 -12.67 12.72 -2.15
C LEU A 39 -13.98 13.16 -1.47
N PRO A 40 -15.07 13.41 -2.21
CA PRO A 40 -16.39 13.60 -1.61
C PRO A 40 -16.87 12.32 -0.93
N ASP A 41 -17.65 12.47 0.13
CA ASP A 41 -18.27 11.32 0.82
C ASP A 41 -19.16 10.54 -0.14
N GLY A 42 -19.05 9.21 -0.08
CA GLY A 42 -19.87 8.30 -0.87
C GLY A 42 -19.70 8.41 -2.39
N VAL A 43 -18.62 9.06 -2.88
CA VAL A 43 -18.36 9.24 -4.32
C VAL A 43 -18.35 7.92 -5.09
N PHE A 44 -18.02 6.81 -4.42
CA PHE A 44 -17.98 5.48 -5.03
C PHE A 44 -19.16 4.56 -4.66
N ASN A 45 -20.17 5.04 -3.95
CA ASN A 45 -21.22 4.17 -3.38
C ASN A 45 -22.06 3.41 -4.42
N LYS A 46 -22.14 3.91 -5.66
CA LYS A 46 -22.89 3.28 -6.76
C LYS A 46 -22.06 2.31 -7.60
N LEU A 47 -20.78 2.17 -7.32
CA LEU A 47 -19.82 1.42 -8.13
C LEU A 47 -19.58 0.01 -7.55
N THR A 48 -20.65 -0.70 -7.23
CA THR A 48 -20.56 -1.98 -6.51
C THR A 48 -19.85 -3.07 -7.30
N GLU A 49 -19.84 -2.97 -8.64
CA GLU A 49 -19.18 -3.90 -9.55
C GLU A 49 -17.75 -3.50 -9.94
N LEU A 50 -17.21 -2.43 -9.35
CA LEU A 50 -15.86 -1.95 -9.68
C LEU A 50 -14.81 -2.98 -9.23
N THR A 51 -13.94 -3.40 -10.16
CA THR A 51 -12.87 -4.34 -9.87
C THR A 51 -11.53 -3.64 -9.67
N GLU A 52 -11.31 -2.50 -10.33
CA GLU A 52 -10.05 -1.76 -10.22
C GLU A 52 -10.27 -0.27 -10.03
N LEU A 53 -9.57 0.31 -9.05
CA LEU A 53 -9.60 1.73 -8.74
C LEU A 53 -8.19 2.29 -8.64
N TYR A 54 -7.88 3.23 -9.54
CA TYR A 54 -6.62 3.95 -9.56
C TYR A 54 -6.85 5.40 -9.15
N LEU A 55 -6.30 5.79 -8.01
CA LEU A 55 -6.31 7.14 -7.45
C LEU A 55 -4.89 7.71 -7.33
N ASP A 56 -3.93 7.08 -8.01
CA ASP A 56 -2.52 7.43 -7.98
C ASP A 56 -2.25 8.83 -8.54
N ASN A 57 -1.09 9.39 -8.17
CA ASN A 57 -0.57 10.66 -8.70
C ASN A 57 -1.52 11.86 -8.49
N ASN A 58 -2.23 11.87 -7.36
CA ASN A 58 -3.06 12.97 -6.92
C ASN A 58 -2.38 13.77 -5.78
N LYS A 59 -3.13 14.64 -5.09
CA LYS A 59 -2.68 15.40 -3.92
C LYS A 59 -3.62 15.13 -2.73
N LEU A 60 -4.19 13.92 -2.64
CA LEU A 60 -5.11 13.55 -1.55
C LEU A 60 -4.35 13.63 -0.22
N GLN A 61 -4.87 14.41 0.71
CA GLN A 61 -4.29 14.56 2.05
C GLN A 61 -4.96 13.64 3.08
N SER A 62 -6.21 13.26 2.80
CA SER A 62 -7.01 12.35 3.61
C SER A 62 -7.97 11.57 2.72
N ILE A 63 -8.47 10.46 3.26
CA ILE A 63 -9.53 9.64 2.68
C ILE A 63 -10.71 9.65 3.66
N PRO A 64 -11.95 9.93 3.22
CA PRO A 64 -13.11 9.80 4.08
C PRO A 64 -13.29 8.36 4.58
N SER A 65 -13.72 8.21 5.84
CA SER A 65 -14.02 6.90 6.41
C SER A 65 -15.10 6.18 5.58
N GLY A 66 -14.88 4.91 5.29
CA GLY A 66 -15.86 4.07 4.58
C GLY A 66 -16.07 4.42 3.10
N VAL A 67 -15.25 5.30 2.50
CA VAL A 67 -15.41 5.69 1.09
C VAL A 67 -15.32 4.51 0.11
N PHE A 68 -14.68 3.41 0.52
CA PHE A 68 -14.53 2.19 -0.28
C PHE A 68 -15.50 1.06 0.15
N ASP A 69 -16.37 1.27 1.14
CA ASP A 69 -17.16 0.19 1.76
C ASP A 69 -18.12 -0.53 0.80
N LYS A 70 -18.51 0.14 -0.29
CA LYS A 70 -19.39 -0.43 -1.33
C LYS A 70 -18.64 -1.13 -2.46
N LEU A 71 -17.31 -1.05 -2.49
CA LEU A 71 -16.46 -1.62 -3.54
C LEU A 71 -16.09 -3.08 -3.22
N THR A 72 -17.08 -3.92 -2.90
CA THR A 72 -16.85 -5.29 -2.43
C THR A 72 -16.28 -6.23 -3.49
N GLN A 73 -16.30 -5.82 -4.77
CA GLN A 73 -15.74 -6.54 -5.91
C GLN A 73 -14.31 -6.11 -6.26
N LEU A 74 -13.74 -5.14 -5.53
CA LEU A 74 -12.44 -4.55 -5.85
C LEU A 74 -11.32 -5.56 -5.63
N THR A 75 -10.49 -5.73 -6.66
CA THR A 75 -9.30 -6.59 -6.66
C THR A 75 -8.01 -5.78 -6.66
N ARG A 76 -8.03 -4.54 -7.17
CA ARG A 76 -6.87 -3.64 -7.19
C ARG A 76 -7.23 -2.23 -6.74
N LEU A 77 -6.44 -1.72 -5.78
CA LEU A 77 -6.52 -0.34 -5.30
C LEU A 77 -5.12 0.28 -5.31
N ASP A 78 -4.99 1.37 -6.05
CA ASP A 78 -3.77 2.15 -6.14
C ASP A 78 -3.98 3.56 -5.58
N LEU A 79 -3.25 3.89 -4.51
CA LEU A 79 -3.24 5.19 -3.84
C LEU A 79 -1.85 5.84 -3.89
N ASP A 80 -0.94 5.34 -4.72
CA ASP A 80 0.44 5.83 -4.84
C ASP A 80 0.49 7.34 -5.17
N ARG A 81 1.59 8.01 -4.84
CA ARG A 81 1.88 9.41 -5.20
C ARG A 81 0.78 10.38 -4.76
N ASN A 82 0.16 10.10 -3.62
CA ASN A 82 -0.68 11.03 -2.87
C ASN A 82 0.09 11.66 -1.69
N GLN A 83 -0.60 12.40 -0.83
CA GLN A 83 -0.04 13.07 0.36
C GLN A 83 -0.71 12.57 1.65
N LEU A 84 -1.10 11.29 1.65
CA LEU A 84 -1.78 10.65 2.78
C LEU A 84 -0.78 10.47 3.92
N LYS A 85 -1.01 11.13 5.05
CA LYS A 85 -0.18 10.95 6.24
C LYS A 85 -0.57 9.71 7.06
N SER A 86 -1.87 9.39 7.03
CA SER A 86 -2.48 8.30 7.79
C SER A 86 -3.69 7.76 7.05
N LEU A 87 -4.12 6.55 7.43
CA LEU A 87 -5.34 5.91 6.94
C LEU A 87 -6.42 5.90 8.03
N PRO A 88 -7.70 6.08 7.69
CA PRO A 88 -8.80 5.84 8.63
C PRO A 88 -8.80 4.37 9.11
N MET A 89 -9.23 4.13 10.36
CA MET A 89 -9.44 2.77 10.84
C MET A 89 -10.49 2.05 9.99
N GLY A 90 -10.24 0.77 9.68
CA GLY A 90 -11.16 -0.08 8.92
C GLY A 90 -11.38 0.32 7.46
N ILE A 91 -10.55 1.22 6.89
CA ILE A 91 -10.75 1.76 5.53
C ILE A 91 -10.78 0.69 4.43
N PHE A 92 -10.23 -0.50 4.68
CA PHE A 92 -10.21 -1.63 3.75
C PHE A 92 -11.04 -2.83 4.19
N ASP A 93 -11.78 -2.75 5.31
CA ASP A 93 -12.44 -3.91 5.93
C ASP A 93 -13.45 -4.63 5.03
N LYS A 94 -14.03 -3.90 4.07
CA LYS A 94 -15.01 -4.44 3.11
C LYS A 94 -14.37 -4.95 1.81
N LEU A 95 -13.08 -4.70 1.59
CA LEU A 95 -12.36 -5.05 0.36
C LEU A 95 -11.80 -6.48 0.43
N THR A 96 -12.65 -7.45 0.78
CA THR A 96 -12.22 -8.83 1.06
C THR A 96 -11.70 -9.60 -0.16
N LYS A 97 -11.91 -9.07 -1.37
CA LYS A 97 -11.40 -9.61 -2.64
C LYS A 97 -10.13 -8.92 -3.13
N LEU A 98 -9.62 -7.94 -2.40
CA LEU A 98 -8.45 -7.18 -2.82
C LEU A 98 -7.23 -8.09 -2.88
N SER A 99 -6.58 -8.13 -4.04
CA SER A 99 -5.35 -8.90 -4.29
C SER A 99 -4.12 -8.00 -4.42
N HIS A 100 -4.31 -6.74 -4.81
CA HIS A 100 -3.26 -5.76 -5.02
C HIS A 100 -3.58 -4.44 -4.32
N LEU A 101 -2.67 -3.99 -3.46
CA LEU A 101 -2.78 -2.73 -2.75
C LEU A 101 -1.45 -1.98 -2.80
N GLU A 102 -1.48 -0.74 -3.26
CA GLU A 102 -0.32 0.16 -3.35
C GLU A 102 -0.60 1.43 -2.52
N LEU A 103 0.26 1.73 -1.55
CA LEU A 103 0.06 2.80 -0.57
C LEU A 103 1.37 3.54 -0.31
N ASN A 104 1.44 4.85 -0.60
CA ASN A 104 2.68 5.64 -0.43
C ASN A 104 2.53 6.91 0.43
N LYS A 105 3.67 7.41 0.94
CA LYS A 105 3.85 8.60 1.80
C LYS A 105 3.24 8.55 3.21
N LEU A 106 2.78 7.38 3.67
CA LEU A 106 2.29 7.17 5.03
C LEU A 106 3.38 7.37 6.08
N GLN A 107 3.03 8.00 7.19
CA GLN A 107 3.91 8.14 8.36
C GLN A 107 3.66 7.03 9.40
N SER A 108 2.46 6.48 9.40
CA SER A 108 2.02 5.41 10.30
C SER A 108 0.92 4.58 9.68
N ILE A 109 0.83 3.31 10.07
CA ILE A 109 -0.24 2.38 9.70
C ILE A 109 -1.02 2.02 10.96
N PRO A 110 -2.37 2.16 10.97
CA PRO A 110 -3.19 1.70 12.10
C PRO A 110 -3.08 0.18 12.30
N SER A 111 -3.08 -0.27 13.55
CA SER A 111 -3.13 -1.70 13.87
C SER A 111 -4.35 -2.36 13.23
N GLY A 112 -4.15 -3.55 12.66
CA GLY A 112 -5.22 -4.36 12.07
C GLY A 112 -5.83 -3.83 10.77
N VAL A 113 -5.29 -2.75 10.17
CA VAL A 113 -5.88 -2.15 8.94
C VAL A 113 -5.91 -3.10 7.74
N PHE A 114 -5.10 -4.16 7.76
CA PHE A 114 -5.05 -5.17 6.71
C PHE A 114 -5.72 -6.51 7.10
N ASP A 115 -6.28 -6.64 8.31
CA ASP A 115 -6.71 -7.93 8.86
C ASP A 115 -7.80 -8.64 8.03
N LYS A 116 -8.58 -7.88 7.27
CA LYS A 116 -9.66 -8.42 6.42
C LYS A 116 -9.21 -8.77 5.00
N LEU A 117 -7.99 -8.39 4.60
CA LEU A 117 -7.46 -8.55 3.26
C LEU A 117 -6.85 -9.95 3.04
N THR A 118 -7.62 -10.99 3.36
CA THR A 118 -7.15 -12.39 3.33
C THR A 118 -6.84 -12.92 1.92
N GLN A 119 -7.24 -12.18 0.87
CA GLN A 119 -6.93 -12.48 -0.53
C GLN A 119 -5.75 -11.68 -1.08
N LEU A 120 -5.12 -10.83 -0.26
CA LEU A 120 -4.04 -9.96 -0.71
C LEU A 120 -2.81 -10.78 -1.07
N THR A 121 -2.35 -10.65 -2.31
CA THR A 121 -1.14 -11.32 -2.82
C THR A 121 0.03 -10.35 -2.93
N ARG A 122 -0.27 -9.06 -3.19
CA ARG A 122 0.72 -7.99 -3.31
C ARG A 122 0.34 -6.79 -2.47
N LEU A 123 1.28 -6.39 -1.60
CA LEU A 123 1.21 -5.17 -0.81
C LEU A 123 2.47 -4.34 -1.06
N ASP A 124 2.29 -3.17 -1.64
CA ASP A 124 3.38 -2.20 -1.83
C ASP A 124 3.26 -1.09 -0.78
N LEU A 125 4.28 -1.02 0.08
CA LEU A 125 4.51 0.02 1.08
C LEU A 125 5.91 0.63 0.91
N ASP A 126 6.52 0.54 -0.28
CA ASP A 126 7.78 1.21 -0.60
C ASP A 126 7.61 2.74 -0.52
N GLN A 127 8.69 3.51 -0.35
CA GLN A 127 8.66 4.99 -0.37
C GLN A 127 7.68 5.66 0.60
N ASN A 128 7.41 5.01 1.73
CA ASN A 128 6.69 5.57 2.85
C ASN A 128 7.66 6.20 3.88
N GLN A 129 7.13 6.75 4.96
CA GLN A 129 7.88 7.38 6.05
C GLN A 129 7.67 6.62 7.37
N LEU A 130 7.44 5.30 7.28
CA LEU A 130 7.11 4.47 8.43
C LEU A 130 8.34 4.30 9.31
N LYS A 131 8.20 4.62 10.60
CA LYS A 131 9.25 4.44 11.62
C LYS A 131 9.17 3.10 12.34
N SER A 132 7.98 2.51 12.34
CA SER A 132 7.66 1.23 12.96
C SER A 132 6.43 0.64 12.27
N LEU A 133 6.28 -0.69 12.39
CA LEU A 133 5.08 -1.41 11.99
C LEU A 133 4.40 -1.97 13.24
N PRO A 134 3.06 -1.91 13.35
CA PRO A 134 2.34 -2.59 14.41
C PRO A 134 2.70 -4.08 14.46
N MET A 135 2.74 -4.66 15.67
CA MET A 135 2.98 -6.09 15.84
C MET A 135 1.86 -6.89 15.16
N GLY A 136 2.24 -7.92 14.40
CA GLY A 136 1.29 -8.80 13.73
C GLY A 136 0.50 -8.16 12.58
N ILE A 137 0.94 -6.99 12.08
CA ILE A 137 0.22 -6.23 11.03
C ILE A 137 -0.02 -7.01 9.73
N PHE A 138 0.72 -8.12 9.52
CA PHE A 138 0.59 -8.98 8.35
C PHE A 138 0.09 -10.40 8.66
N ASP A 139 -0.21 -10.72 9.93
CA ASP A 139 -0.51 -12.11 10.37
C ASP A 139 -1.73 -12.72 9.66
N LYS A 140 -2.68 -11.87 9.23
CA LYS A 140 -3.90 -12.31 8.54
C LYS A 140 -3.75 -12.38 7.02
N LEU A 141 -2.64 -11.91 6.47
CA LEU A 141 -2.37 -11.88 5.04
C LEU A 141 -1.81 -13.22 4.56
N THR A 142 -2.57 -14.29 4.74
CA THR A 142 -2.13 -15.68 4.51
C THR A 142 -1.77 -16.01 3.05
N LYS A 143 -2.20 -15.17 2.10
CA LYS A 143 -1.89 -15.31 0.66
C LYS A 143 -0.82 -14.34 0.16
N LEU A 144 -0.25 -13.52 1.03
CA LEU A 144 0.74 -12.52 0.63
C LEU A 144 2.01 -13.22 0.17
N SER A 145 2.40 -12.94 -1.07
CA SER A 145 3.64 -13.43 -1.67
C SER A 145 4.62 -12.31 -2.01
N HIS A 146 4.11 -11.08 -2.13
CA HIS A 146 4.91 -9.91 -2.48
C HIS A 146 4.65 -8.76 -1.51
N LEU A 147 5.70 -8.36 -0.79
CA LEU A 147 5.69 -7.22 0.13
C LEU A 147 6.89 -6.31 -0.14
N GLU A 148 6.62 -5.03 -0.39
CA GLU A 148 7.66 -4.01 -0.57
C GLU A 148 7.67 -3.05 0.62
N LEU A 149 8.85 -2.82 1.22
CA LEU A 149 9.03 -1.94 2.39
C LEU A 149 10.32 -1.09 2.31
N TYR A 150 11.06 -1.16 1.20
CA TYR A 150 12.47 -0.76 1.08
C TYR A 150 12.75 0.67 1.55
N SER A 151 12.07 1.66 0.96
CA SER A 151 12.33 3.08 1.21
C SER A 151 11.48 3.62 2.37
N ASN A 152 11.63 3.03 3.56
CA ASN A 152 11.02 3.50 4.82
C ASN A 152 12.08 3.95 5.84
N GLN A 153 11.64 4.31 7.06
CA GLN A 153 12.50 4.70 8.19
C GLN A 153 12.44 3.67 9.33
N LEU A 154 12.26 2.39 9.00
CA LEU A 154 12.05 1.32 9.97
C LEU A 154 13.35 1.03 10.72
N LYS A 155 13.34 1.23 12.05
CA LYS A 155 14.54 1.02 12.89
C LYS A 155 14.82 -0.45 13.22
N SER A 156 13.80 -1.29 13.17
CA SER A 156 13.92 -2.74 13.33
C SER A 156 12.72 -3.37 12.66
N VAL A 157 12.97 -4.27 11.72
CA VAL A 157 11.93 -5.04 11.03
C VAL A 157 11.79 -6.44 11.66
N SER A 158 12.71 -6.83 12.55
CA SER A 158 12.98 -8.22 12.93
C SER A 158 11.97 -8.85 13.88
N ASN A 159 11.11 -8.08 14.55
CA ASN A 159 10.11 -8.64 15.49
C ASN A 159 8.65 -8.39 15.10
N SER A 160 8.38 -7.48 14.14
CA SER A 160 7.02 -7.19 13.69
C SER A 160 6.55 -8.08 12.54
N ILE A 161 7.46 -8.91 12.02
CA ILE A 161 7.26 -9.72 10.84
C ILE A 161 7.50 -11.20 11.18
N SER A 162 6.46 -11.89 11.62
CA SER A 162 6.43 -13.35 11.76
C SER A 162 5.69 -13.94 10.55
N PHE A 163 6.38 -14.04 9.41
CA PHE A 163 5.79 -14.64 8.21
C PHE A 163 5.82 -16.17 8.27
N HIS A 164 4.66 -16.78 8.00
CA HIS A 164 4.49 -18.22 7.86
C HIS A 164 4.45 -18.67 6.38
N SER A 165 4.96 -17.87 5.44
CA SER A 165 4.84 -18.13 4.00
C SER A 165 6.21 -18.38 3.36
N GLU A 166 6.42 -19.58 2.83
CA GLU A 166 7.65 -20.07 2.18
C GLU A 166 7.99 -19.37 0.84
N HIS A 167 7.18 -18.42 0.38
CA HIS A 167 7.27 -17.85 -0.97
C HIS A 167 7.55 -16.34 -1.04
N ILE A 168 7.81 -15.68 0.09
CA ILE A 168 8.14 -14.25 0.06
C ILE A 168 9.58 -14.09 -0.42
N SER A 169 9.75 -13.50 -1.61
CA SER A 169 11.06 -13.13 -2.13
C SER A 169 11.58 -11.93 -1.33
N TYR A 170 12.21 -12.21 -0.19
CA TYR A 170 13.00 -11.22 0.53
C TYR A 170 14.21 -10.88 -0.30
N ARG A 171 14.09 -9.95 -1.24
CA ARG A 171 15.31 -9.47 -1.90
C ARG A 171 16.23 -8.78 -0.90
N GLU A 172 15.74 -8.16 0.17
CA GLU A 172 16.59 -7.54 1.19
C GLU A 172 15.98 -7.46 2.61
N CYS A 173 15.58 -8.60 3.21
CA CYS A 173 15.72 -8.68 4.68
C CYS A 173 17.22 -8.71 5.07
N LEU A 174 18.09 -9.04 4.11
CA LEU A 174 19.55 -9.10 4.29
C LEU A 174 20.19 -7.74 4.56
N PHE A 175 19.76 -6.63 3.92
CA PHE A 175 20.43 -5.33 4.12
C PHE A 175 20.19 -4.72 5.51
N ALA A 176 18.97 -4.82 6.04
CA ALA A 176 18.69 -4.35 7.40
C ALA A 176 19.39 -5.21 8.47
N PHE A 177 19.62 -6.50 8.17
CA PHE A 177 20.38 -7.40 9.03
C PHE A 177 21.89 -7.16 8.92
N GLN A 178 22.39 -6.75 7.75
CA GLN A 178 23.80 -6.50 7.49
C GLN A 178 24.28 -5.18 8.13
N GLU A 179 23.49 -4.11 8.10
CA GLU A 179 23.80 -2.90 8.89
C GLU A 179 23.74 -3.17 10.41
N MET A 180 22.85 -4.06 10.86
CA MET A 180 22.77 -4.46 12.27
C MET A 180 24.01 -5.26 12.70
N LEU A 181 24.49 -6.18 11.86
CA LEU A 181 25.71 -6.94 12.11
C LEU A 181 26.95 -6.04 12.08
N GLU A 182 27.08 -5.06 11.19
CA GLU A 182 28.23 -4.15 11.22
C GLU A 182 28.21 -3.23 12.46
N HIS A 183 27.03 -2.81 12.93
CA HIS A 183 26.91 -1.95 14.09
C HIS A 183 27.07 -2.70 15.44
N PHE A 184 26.80 -4.01 15.50
CA PHE A 184 27.00 -4.86 16.69
C PHE A 184 28.32 -5.65 16.68
N CYS A 185 28.81 -6.10 15.52
CA CYS A 185 30.05 -6.88 15.38
C CYS A 185 31.31 -6.03 15.18
N GLY A 186 31.19 -4.70 15.05
CA GLY A 186 32.34 -3.78 15.03
C GLY A 186 33.25 -3.82 16.27
N HIS A 187 32.94 -4.64 17.28
CA HIS A 187 33.79 -4.88 18.47
C HIS A 187 34.35 -6.31 18.59
N LEU A 188 34.05 -7.26 17.69
CA LEU A 188 34.63 -8.61 17.75
C LEU A 188 34.97 -9.13 16.34
N LEU A 189 36.29 -9.15 16.08
CA LEU A 189 37.16 -9.88 15.13
C LEU A 189 36.55 -10.86 14.07
N PRO A 190 37.28 -11.11 12.96
CA PRO A 190 36.71 -11.40 11.64
C PRO A 190 36.28 -12.86 11.48
N PHE A 191 35.06 -13.08 10.97
CA PHE A 191 34.64 -14.40 10.51
C PHE A 191 34.99 -14.59 9.03
N SER A 192 35.75 -15.65 8.78
CA SER A 192 36.17 -16.11 7.47
C SER A 192 35.02 -16.76 6.70
N HIS A 193 35.01 -16.53 5.39
CA HIS A 193 34.12 -17.20 4.43
C HIS A 193 34.14 -18.73 4.60
N LYS A 194 33.06 -19.31 5.13
CA LYS A 194 32.74 -20.73 4.92
C LYS A 194 31.22 -20.96 4.89
N SER A 195 30.77 -21.36 3.69
CA SER A 195 29.59 -22.16 3.34
C SER A 195 28.20 -21.76 3.87
N MET A 196 27.44 -21.06 3.03
CA MET A 196 25.96 -21.07 3.01
C MET A 196 25.41 -22.34 2.35
N SER A 197 25.58 -23.53 2.96
CA SER A 197 24.99 -24.76 2.41
C SER A 197 24.31 -25.70 3.41
N GLU A 198 24.07 -25.29 4.66
CA GLU A 198 23.53 -26.22 5.68
C GLU A 198 22.36 -25.67 6.51
N VAL A 199 21.56 -24.74 5.99
CA VAL A 199 20.29 -24.36 6.66
C VAL A 199 19.11 -24.57 5.72
N ALA A 200 18.85 -25.85 5.43
CA ALA A 200 17.59 -26.36 4.93
C ALA A 200 17.47 -27.85 5.33
N GLN A 201 17.20 -28.10 6.62
CA GLN A 201 16.58 -29.31 7.15
C GLN A 201 15.77 -28.95 8.40
#